data_AF-A0AA42HDN3-F1
#
_entry.id   AF-A0AA42HDN3-F1
#
_cell.length_a   1.000
_cell.length_b   1.000
_cell.length_c   1.000
_cell.angle_alpha   90.00
_cell.angle_beta   90.00
_cell.angle_gamma   90.00
#
_symmetry.space_group_name_H-M   'P 1'
#
loop_
_entity.id
_entity.type
_entity.pdbx_description
1 polymer ?
#
loop_
_entity_poly.entity_id
_entity_poly.type
_entity_poly.pdbx_seq_one_letter_code
_entity_poly.pdbx_strand_id
1 'polypeptide(L)'
;MRLFSKEKLAEILEEFNGVEGVVDDGLYISAYEEVARYISHQIAIDEMADLLKSNADELSSLPGEQYYFVEAAIDEYSAENLDVSGLINSSPERYRGYLRIRLDLSAP
;
A
#
# COMPACT_ATOMS: atom_id res chain seq x y z
N MET A 1 -3.72 8.15 7.94
CA MET A 1 -4.41 8.13 6.63
C MET A 1 -5.93 8.13 6.82
N ARG A 2 -6.60 9.28 6.68
CA ARG A 2 -8.05 9.34 6.40
C ARG A 2 -8.25 9.55 4.90
N LEU A 3 -7.87 8.56 4.10
CA LEU A 3 -8.04 8.62 2.63
C LEU A 3 -9.48 8.31 2.20
N PHE A 4 -10.19 7.52 3.00
CA PHE A 4 -11.54 7.07 2.69
C PHE A 4 -12.49 7.35 3.84
N SER A 5 -13.75 7.60 3.49
CA SER A 5 -14.85 7.50 4.46
C SER A 5 -15.06 6.04 4.84
N LYS A 6 -15.75 5.79 5.97
CA LYS A 6 -16.05 4.42 6.40
C LYS A 6 -16.87 3.67 5.36
N GLU A 7 -17.78 4.37 4.69
CA GLU A 7 -18.64 3.84 3.64
C GLU A 7 -17.81 3.42 2.43
N LYS A 8 -16.87 4.26 1.99
CA LYS A 8 -16.03 3.92 0.85
C LYS A 8 -15.08 2.76 1.17
N LEU A 9 -14.58 2.71 2.40
CA LEU A 9 -13.75 1.59 2.85
C LEU A 9 -14.54 0.28 2.90
N ALA A 10 -15.81 0.33 3.30
CA ALA A 10 -16.69 -0.84 3.28
C ALA A 10 -17.00 -1.34 1.86
N GLU A 11 -17.13 -0.42 0.88
CA GLU A 11 -17.29 -0.75 -0.53
C GLU A 11 -16.03 -1.43 -1.10
N ILE A 12 -14.84 -0.87 -0.84
CA ILE A 12 -13.57 -1.46 -1.28
C ILE A 12 -13.38 -2.86 -0.70
N LEU A 13 -13.82 -3.06 0.55
CA LEU A 13 -13.67 -4.31 1.28
C LEU A 13 -14.93 -5.18 1.23
N GLU A 14 -15.82 -5.00 0.25
CA GLU A 14 -17.09 -5.73 0.18
C GLU A 14 -16.88 -7.25 0.20
N GLU A 15 -15.85 -7.75 -0.50
CA GLU A 15 -15.47 -9.18 -0.53
C GLU A 15 -15.07 -9.73 0.84
N PHE A 16 -14.72 -8.86 1.79
CA PHE A 16 -14.37 -9.19 3.17
C PHE A 16 -15.49 -8.86 4.17
N ASN A 17 -16.74 -8.70 3.71
CA ASN A 17 -17.86 -8.19 4.52
C ASN A 17 -17.56 -6.82 5.15
N GLY A 18 -16.85 -5.97 4.41
CA GLY A 18 -16.44 -4.64 4.85
C GLY A 18 -15.43 -4.68 6.00
N VAL A 19 -15.33 -3.56 6.71
CA VAL A 19 -14.36 -3.40 7.81
C VAL A 19 -14.63 -4.36 8.96
N GLU A 20 -15.90 -4.69 9.22
CA GLU A 20 -16.27 -5.57 10.34
C GLU A 20 -15.83 -7.01 10.06
N GLY A 21 -16.04 -7.55 8.86
CA GLY A 21 -15.54 -8.89 8.53
C GLY A 21 -14.02 -8.97 8.50
N VAL A 22 -13.32 -7.91 8.06
CA VAL A 22 -11.85 -7.86 8.19
C VAL A 22 -11.38 -8.00 9.64
N VAL A 23 -12.08 -7.38 10.59
CA VAL A 23 -11.74 -7.45 12.01
C VAL A 23 -12.09 -8.81 12.59
N ASP A 24 -13.28 -9.32 12.29
CA ASP A 24 -13.78 -10.58 12.84
C ASP A 24 -12.96 -11.79 12.36
N ASP A 25 -12.55 -11.78 11.09
CA ASP A 25 -11.80 -12.87 10.47
C ASP A 25 -10.27 -12.65 10.48
N GLY A 26 -9.80 -11.51 10.98
CA GLY A 26 -8.37 -11.18 11.08
C GLY A 26 -7.68 -10.97 9.73
N LEU A 27 -8.39 -10.48 8.71
CA LEU A 27 -7.93 -10.35 7.33
C LEU A 27 -7.17 -9.03 7.05
N TYR A 28 -6.46 -8.49 8.05
CA TYR A 28 -5.86 -7.16 7.96
C TYR A 28 -4.86 -7.01 6.80
N ILE A 29 -4.07 -8.05 6.53
CA ILE A 29 -3.11 -8.06 5.42
C ILE A 29 -3.85 -7.92 4.09
N SER A 30 -4.80 -8.81 3.82
CA SER A 30 -5.59 -8.80 2.59
C SER A 30 -6.38 -7.50 2.43
N ALA A 31 -6.87 -6.92 3.52
CA ALA A 31 -7.52 -5.62 3.48
C ALA A 31 -6.57 -4.49 3.07
N TYR A 32 -5.34 -4.46 3.58
CA TYR A 32 -4.34 -3.47 3.15
C TYR A 32 -3.95 -3.64 1.68
N GLU A 33 -3.78 -4.88 1.23
CA GLU A 33 -3.49 -5.16 -0.19
C GLU A 33 -4.63 -4.68 -1.09
N GLU A 34 -5.88 -4.99 -0.75
CA GLU A 34 -7.03 -4.64 -1.59
C GLU A 34 -7.25 -3.12 -1.66
N VAL A 35 -7.06 -2.43 -0.54
CA VAL A 35 -7.11 -0.96 -0.51
C VAL A 35 -5.98 -0.36 -1.36
N ALA A 36 -4.80 -0.95 -1.36
CA ALA A 36 -3.69 -0.50 -2.22
C ALA A 36 -4.01 -0.70 -3.70
N ARG A 37 -4.49 -1.89 -4.09
CA ARG A 37 -4.90 -2.18 -5.47
C ARG A 37 -5.96 -1.21 -5.97
N TYR A 38 -6.99 -0.99 -5.14
CA TYR A 38 -8.04 -0.05 -5.45
C TYR A 38 -7.47 1.36 -5.71
N ILE A 39 -6.61 1.87 -4.83
CA ILE A 39 -6.01 3.21 -5.02
C ILE A 39 -5.13 3.25 -6.27
N SER A 40 -4.29 2.24 -6.49
CA SER A 40 -3.37 2.22 -7.63
C SER A 40 -4.08 2.31 -8.98
N HIS A 41 -5.29 1.77 -9.09
CA HIS A 41 -6.12 1.90 -10.30
C HIS A 41 -6.79 3.28 -10.47
N GLN A 42 -6.70 4.17 -9.48
CA GLN A 42 -7.39 5.47 -9.49
C GLN A 42 -6.46 6.66 -9.66
N ILE A 43 -5.18 6.51 -9.30
CA ILE A 43 -4.21 7.61 -9.28
C ILE A 43 -2.95 7.24 -10.05
N ALA A 44 -2.20 8.24 -10.50
CA ALA A 44 -0.90 8.00 -11.13
C ALA A 44 0.17 7.60 -10.10
N ILE A 45 1.24 6.96 -10.59
CA ILE A 45 2.36 6.52 -9.74
C ILE A 45 3.00 7.66 -8.94
N ASP A 46 3.09 8.86 -9.51
CA ASP A 46 3.63 10.05 -8.83
C ASP A 46 2.71 10.51 -7.70
N GLU A 47 1.38 10.43 -7.90
CA GLU A 47 0.40 10.76 -6.86
C GLU A 47 0.43 9.74 -5.72
N MET A 48 0.64 8.46 -6.03
CA MET A 48 0.87 7.43 -5.00
C MET A 48 2.16 7.70 -4.23
N ALA A 49 3.24 8.11 -4.92
CA ALA A 49 4.50 8.46 -4.25
C ALA A 49 4.31 9.63 -3.29
N ASP A 50 3.55 10.65 -3.68
CA ASP A 50 3.19 11.79 -2.83
C ASP A 50 2.31 11.39 -1.65
N LEU A 51 1.38 10.45 -1.85
CA LEU A 51 0.56 9.87 -0.79
C LEU A 51 1.42 9.16 0.25
N LEU A 52 2.33 8.28 -0.18
CA LEU A 52 3.23 7.57 0.73
C LEU A 52 4.13 8.54 1.51
N LYS A 53 4.69 9.53 0.82
CA LYS A 53 5.56 10.55 1.42
C LYS A 53 4.83 11.41 2.44
N SER A 54 3.62 11.87 2.11
CA SER A 54 2.79 12.71 2.99
C SER A 54 2.32 11.99 4.25
N ASN A 55 2.30 10.66 4.23
CA ASN A 55 1.87 9.83 5.35
C ASN A 55 3.02 9.02 5.98
N ALA A 56 4.28 9.32 5.63
CA ALA A 56 5.44 8.50 6.01
C ALA A 56 5.61 8.35 7.54
N ASP A 57 5.36 9.42 8.30
CA ASP A 57 5.46 9.40 9.77
C ASP A 57 4.40 8.48 10.40
N GLU A 58 3.15 8.58 9.92
CA GLU A 58 2.06 7.72 10.37
C GLU A 58 2.34 6.26 10.00
N LEU A 59 2.72 6.00 8.76
CA LEU A 59 3.09 4.65 8.27
C LEU A 59 4.27 4.06 9.03
N SER A 60 5.20 4.89 9.52
CA SER A 60 6.35 4.44 10.33
C SER A 60 5.94 4.04 11.76
N SER A 61 4.84 4.60 12.28
CA SER A 61 4.35 4.33 13.64
C SER A 61 3.48 3.07 13.74
N LEU A 62 2.98 2.60 12.60
CA LEU A 62 1.97 1.54 12.52
C LEU A 62 2.61 0.14 12.45
N PRO A 63 1.86 -0.95 12.70
CA PRO A 63 2.43 -2.29 12.72
C PRO A 63 2.74 -2.83 11.30
N GLY A 64 3.37 -4.00 11.24
CA GLY A 64 3.99 -4.53 10.02
C GLY A 64 3.03 -4.74 8.86
N GLU A 65 1.74 -4.90 9.12
CA GLU A 65 0.70 -5.23 8.15
C GLU A 65 0.51 -4.13 7.08
N GLN A 66 0.86 -2.88 7.39
CA GLN A 66 0.79 -1.78 6.43
C GLN A 66 1.92 -1.78 5.41
N TYR A 67 2.95 -2.58 5.66
CA TYR A 67 3.92 -2.88 4.63
C TYR A 67 3.25 -3.50 3.39
N TYR A 68 2.23 -4.35 3.58
CA TYR A 68 1.52 -4.99 2.48
C TYR A 68 0.72 -4.00 1.63
N PHE A 69 0.33 -2.84 2.18
CA PHE A 69 -0.22 -1.75 1.37
C PHE A 69 0.80 -1.24 0.36
N VAL A 70 2.01 -0.92 0.84
CA VAL A 70 3.09 -0.40 0.00
C VAL A 70 3.55 -1.46 -1.02
N GLU A 71 3.64 -2.70 -0.55
CA GLU A 71 3.99 -3.86 -1.37
C GLU A 71 3.01 -4.05 -2.54
N ALA A 72 1.72 -4.15 -2.23
CA ALA A 72 0.68 -4.31 -3.24
C ALA A 72 0.61 -3.12 -4.21
N ALA A 73 0.78 -1.88 -3.71
CA ALA A 73 0.83 -0.71 -4.57
C ALA A 73 1.96 -0.81 -5.60
N ILE A 74 3.16 -1.20 -5.15
CA ILE A 74 4.31 -1.41 -6.03
C ILE A 74 4.05 -2.53 -7.03
N ASP A 75 3.42 -3.63 -6.61
CA ASP A 75 3.13 -4.76 -7.49
C ASP A 75 2.20 -4.36 -8.64
N GLU A 76 1.17 -3.55 -8.37
CA GLU A 76 0.27 -3.02 -9.42
C GLU A 76 1.02 -2.17 -10.45
N TYR A 77 1.78 -1.16 -10.02
CA TYR A 77 2.52 -0.31 -10.97
C TYR A 77 3.66 -1.05 -11.67
N SER A 78 4.30 -2.00 -10.99
CA SER A 78 5.34 -2.84 -11.59
C SER A 78 4.75 -3.79 -12.65
N ALA A 79 3.53 -4.30 -12.45
CA ALA A 79 2.84 -5.13 -13.44
C ALA A 79 2.55 -4.35 -14.74
N GLU A 80 2.41 -3.02 -14.65
CA GLU A 80 2.31 -2.12 -15.79
C GLU A 80 3.65 -1.72 -16.41
N ASN A 81 4.77 -2.29 -15.94
CA ASN A 81 6.16 -1.96 -16.35
C ASN A 81 6.56 -0.50 -16.05
N LEU A 82 6.00 0.10 -15.00
CA LEU A 82 6.38 1.45 -14.56
C LEU A 82 7.59 1.41 -13.62
N ASP A 83 8.38 2.49 -13.60
CA ASP A 83 9.50 2.64 -12.66
C ASP A 83 9.00 2.94 -11.25
N VAL A 84 9.07 1.93 -10.38
CA VAL A 84 8.61 2.00 -8.98
C VAL A 84 9.67 2.56 -8.02
N SER A 85 10.84 2.98 -8.50
CA SER A 85 11.92 3.54 -7.67
C SER A 85 11.44 4.73 -6.83
N GLY A 86 10.56 5.56 -7.39
CA GLY A 86 9.93 6.68 -6.69
C GLY A 86 9.12 6.25 -5.47
N LEU A 87 8.29 5.20 -5.63
CA LEU A 87 7.47 4.65 -4.54
C LEU A 87 8.32 4.09 -3.41
N ILE A 88 9.37 3.33 -3.74
CA ILE A 88 10.29 2.77 -2.75
C ILE A 88 10.97 3.88 -1.97
N ASN A 89 11.44 4.92 -2.66
CA ASN A 89 12.11 6.04 -2.01
C ASN A 89 11.15 6.91 -1.18
N SER A 90 9.86 6.93 -1.51
CA SER A 90 8.82 7.59 -0.72
C SER A 90 8.30 6.74 0.45
N SER A 91 8.63 5.45 0.49
CA SER A 91 8.21 4.55 1.57
C SER A 91 9.02 4.78 2.86
N PRO A 92 8.49 4.42 4.05
CA PRO A 92 9.25 4.42 5.29
C PRO A 92 10.59 3.68 5.21
N GLU A 93 11.63 4.23 5.85
CA GLU A 93 13.01 3.73 5.74
C GLU A 93 13.14 2.24 6.07
N ARG A 94 12.44 1.79 7.13
CA ARG A 94 12.41 0.39 7.57
C ARG A 94 11.93 -0.60 6.50
N TYR A 95 11.17 -0.15 5.51
CA TYR A 95 10.63 -0.99 4.44
C TYR A 95 11.49 -0.97 3.17
N ARG A 96 12.26 0.10 2.94
CA ARG A 96 13.03 0.28 1.70
C ARG A 96 14.03 -0.84 1.44
N GLY A 97 14.72 -1.28 2.50
CA GLY A 97 15.70 -2.35 2.41
C GLY A 97 15.08 -3.66 1.90
N TYR A 98 13.93 -4.04 2.48
CA TYR A 98 13.19 -5.22 2.05
C TYR A 98 12.67 -5.07 0.60
N LEU A 99 12.07 -3.92 0.28
CA LEU A 99 11.52 -3.65 -1.05
C LEU A 99 12.57 -3.74 -2.17
N ARG A 100 13.77 -3.19 -1.93
CA ARG A 100 14.87 -3.23 -2.90
C ARG A 100 15.39 -4.65 -3.15
N ILE A 101 15.46 -5.47 -2.11
CA ILE A 101 15.86 -6.88 -2.23
C ILE A 101 14.82 -7.64 -3.05
N ARG A 102 13.53 -7.47 -2.75
CA ARG A 102 12.43 -8.18 -3.40
C ARG A 102 12.35 -7.87 -4.90
N LEU A 103 12.57 -6.62 -5.29
CA LEU A 103 12.45 -6.15 -6.67
C LEU A 103 13.74 -6.31 -7.49
N ASP A 104 14.75 -6.97 -6.93
CA ASP A 104 16.11 -7.07 -7.51
C ASP A 104 16.69 -5.71 -7.93
N LEU A 105 16.26 -4.62 -7.27
CA LEU A 105 16.86 -3.28 -7.39
C LEU A 105 18.17 -3.20 -6.57
N SER A 106 18.77 -4.37 -6.32
CA SER A 106 19.99 -4.60 -5.57
C SER A 106 21.17 -4.77 -6.53
N ALA A 107 21.28 -3.90 -7.53
CA ALA A 107 22.44 -3.82 -8.41
C ALA A 107 22.89 -2.36 -8.54
N PRO A 108 24.21 -2.11 -8.59
CA PRO A 108 24.89 -0.92 -8.07
C PRO A 108 24.57 0.41 -8.75
#